data_AF-A0A2K4G2N2-F1
#
_entry.id   AF-A0A2K4G2N2-F1
#
_cell.length_a   1.000
_cell.length_b   1.000
_cell.length_c   1.000
_cell.angle_alpha   90.00
_cell.angle_beta   90.00
_cell.angle_gamma   90.00
#
_symmetry.space_group_name_H-M   'P 1'
#
loop_
_entity.id
_entity.type
_entity.pdbx_description
1 polymer ?
#
loop_
_entity_poly.entity_id
_entity_poly.type
_entity_poly.pdbx_seq_one_letter_code
_entity_poly.pdbx_strand_id
1 'polypeptide(L)' 'DRFLFAHEIQQGEMYWAMAQLFMQQGPHALPTFPYPPRDWNNEDVSFNLARRLAPKVMWPAEMDLESRTAP' A
#
# COMPACT_ATOMS: atom_id res chain seq x y z
N ASP A 1 -14.51 -8.47 18.27
CA ASP A 1 -13.37 -7.89 17.54
C ASP A 1 -13.67 -6.51 17.02
N ARG A 2 -12.75 -5.56 17.21
CA ARG A 2 -12.84 -4.20 16.66
C ARG A 2 -11.94 -4.11 15.44
N PHE A 3 -12.52 -3.83 14.27
CA PHE A 3 -11.74 -3.50 13.08
C PHE A 3 -11.10 -2.12 13.28
N LEU A 4 -9.77 -2.05 13.22
CA LEU A 4 -9.05 -0.78 13.21
C LEU A 4 -9.19 -0.16 11.82
N PHE A 5 -9.99 0.90 11.72
CA PHE A 5 -10.23 1.62 10.47
C PHE A 5 -9.10 2.59 10.10
N ALA A 6 -8.29 3.01 11.07
CA ALA A 6 -7.17 3.90 10.86
C ALA A 6 -6.07 3.63 11.90
N HIS A 7 -4.82 3.93 11.54
CA HIS A 7 -3.74 4.01 12.51
C HIS A 7 -3.92 5.27 13.37
N GLU A 8 -3.41 5.26 14.59
CA GLU A 8 -3.46 6.43 15.48
C GLU A 8 -2.71 7.63 14.87
N ILE A 9 -3.06 8.84 15.28
CA ILE A 9 -2.47 10.10 14.76
C ILE A 9 -0.94 10.05 14.78
N GLN A 10 -0.35 9.51 15.84
CA GLN A 10 1.10 9.39 15.99
C GLN A 10 1.75 8.52 14.89
N GLN A 11 1.05 7.47 14.44
CA GLN A 11 1.53 6.65 13.33
C GLN A 11 1.35 7.36 11.99
N GLY A 12 0.27 8.14 11.83
CA GLY A 12 0.07 9.01 10.67
C GLY A 12 1.22 10.02 10.48
N GLU A 13 1.61 10.70 11.55
CA GLU A 13 2.75 11.63 11.55
C GLU A 13 4.06 10.93 11.15
N MET A 14 4.30 9.73 11.68
CA MET A 14 5.48 8.93 11.32
C MET A 14 5.50 8.58 9.82
N TYR A 15 4.35 8.16 9.25
CA TYR A 15 4.26 7.87 7.83
C TYR A 15 4.50 9.12 6.97
N TRP A 16 4.01 10.27 7.42
CA TRP A 16 4.24 11.53 6.72
C TRP A 16 5.71 11.93 6.73
N ALA A 17 6.40 11.81 7.87
CA ALA A 17 7.84 12.06 7.96
C ALA A 17 8.65 11.12 7.04
N MET A 18 8.27 9.84 6.94
CA MET A 18 8.90 8.90 6.00
C MET A 18 8.70 9.31 4.53
N ALA A 19 7.48 9.74 4.17
CA ALA A 19 7.20 10.23 2.83
C ALA A 19 8.04 11.47 2.48
N GLN A 20 8.15 12.42 3.41
CA GLN A 20 9.00 13.60 3.23
C GLN A 20 10.48 13.24 3.07
N LEU A 21 10.98 12.32 3.90
CA LEU A 21 12.38 11.86 3.84
C LEU A 21 12.69 11.20 2.49
N PHE A 22 11.80 10.36 1.99
CA PHE A 22 11.91 9.76 0.67
C PHE A 22 11.96 10.81 -0.45
N MET A 23 11.08 11.82 -0.40
CA MET A 23 11.06 12.88 -1.43
C MET A 23 12.35 13.72 -1.43
N GLN A 24 12.99 13.90 -0.26
CA GLN A 24 14.19 14.74 -0.14
C GLN A 24 15.49 13.99 -0.44
N GLN A 25 15.59 12.73 -0.02
CA GLN A 25 16.87 11.99 0.00
C GLN A 25 16.81 10.67 -0.77
N GLY A 26 15.64 10.30 -1.29
CA GLY A 26 15.42 9.07 -2.04
C GLY A 26 15.30 7.83 -1.15
N PRO A 27 15.25 6.63 -1.77
CA PRO A 27 14.95 5.37 -1.09
C PRO A 27 16.00 4.95 -0.06
N HIS A 28 17.27 5.35 -0.23
CA HIS A 28 18.36 4.96 0.67
C HIS A 28 18.28 5.60 2.06
N ALA A 29 17.50 6.67 2.21
CA ALA A 29 17.31 7.36 3.48
C ALA A 29 16.20 6.72 4.34
N LEU A 30 15.38 5.82 3.78
CA LEU A 30 14.36 5.13 4.53
C LEU A 30 14.97 4.05 5.44
N PRO A 31 14.37 3.81 6.62
CA PRO A 31 14.81 2.71 7.48
C PRO A 31 14.63 1.37 6.78
N THR A 32 15.51 0.42 7.09
CA THR A 32 15.33 -0.96 6.64
C THR A 32 14.07 -1.53 7.26
N PHE A 33 13.06 -1.79 6.44
CA PHE A 33 11.83 -2.40 6.92
C PHE A 33 12.11 -3.87 7.26
N PRO A 34 11.81 -4.32 8.49
CA PRO A 34 12.05 -5.70 8.92
C PRO A 34 11.16 -6.70 8.17
N TYR A 35 10.05 -6.21 7.62
CA TYR A 35 9.12 -6.99 6.82
C TYR A 35 9.10 -6.43 5.40
N PRO A 36 9.03 -7.32 4.38
CA PRO A 36 8.85 -6.87 3.01
C PRO A 36 7.53 -6.09 2.86
N PRO A 37 7.43 -5.20 1.87
CA PRO A 37 6.17 -4.55 1.54
C PRO A 37 5.05 -5.57 1.42
N ARG A 38 3.89 -5.27 2.02
CA ARG A 38 2.72 -6.14 1.91
C ARG A 38 2.33 -6.24 0.44
N ASP A 39 2.22 -7.47 -0.06
CA ASP A 39 1.60 -7.71 -1.36
C ASP A 39 0.08 -7.50 -1.24
N TRP A 40 -0.37 -6.32 -1.66
CA TRP A 40 -1.79 -5.97 -1.69
C TRP A 40 -2.56 -6.71 -2.79
N ASN A 41 -1.90 -7.46 -3.67
CA ASN A 41 -2.55 -8.32 -4.66
C ASN A 41 -2.56 -9.79 -4.26
N ASN A 42 -1.94 -10.16 -3.13
CA ASN A 42 -1.96 -11.53 -2.64
C ASN A 42 -3.39 -11.93 -2.21
N GLU A 43 -4.01 -12.83 -2.98
CA GLU A 43 -5.37 -13.32 -2.75
C GLU A 43 -5.46 -14.36 -1.63
N ASP A 44 -4.33 -14.92 -1.20
CA ASP A 44 -4.23 -15.90 -0.11
C ASP A 44 -4.30 -15.25 1.28
N VAL A 45 -4.25 -13.91 1.35
CA VAL A 45 -4.32 -13.16 2.62
C VAL A 45 -5.75 -13.19 3.16
N SER A 46 -6.00 -14.14 4.06
CA SER A 46 -7.32 -14.43 4.66
C SER A 46 -7.94 -13.33 5.52
N PHE A 47 -7.18 -12.29 5.88
CA PHE A 47 -7.57 -11.33 6.91
C PHE A 47 -8.56 -10.25 6.48
N ASN A 48 -8.79 -10.03 5.16
CA ASN A 48 -9.64 -8.93 4.70
C ASN A 48 -10.95 -9.43 4.07
N LEU A 49 -11.97 -9.61 4.92
CA LEU A 49 -13.32 -10.03 4.51
C LEU A 49 -13.94 -9.09 3.47
N ALA A 50 -13.74 -7.77 3.63
CA ALA A 50 -14.23 -6.78 2.67
C ALA A 50 -13.62 -6.99 1.28
N ARG A 51 -12.32 -7.30 1.20
CA ARG A 51 -11.63 -7.58 -0.07
C ARG A 51 -12.03 -8.93 -0.68
N ARG A 52 -12.32 -9.94 0.14
CA ARG A 52 -12.83 -11.24 -0.35
C ARG A 52 -14.22 -11.11 -0.97
N LEU A 53 -15.05 -10.20 -0.45
CA LEU A 53 -16.42 -9.98 -0.90
C LEU A 53 -16.54 -8.86 -1.95
N ALA A 54 -15.52 -8.00 -2.07
CA ALA A 54 -15.52 -6.93 -3.06
C ALA A 54 -15.47 -7.51 -4.48
N PRO A 55 -16.24 -6.95 -5.43
CA PRO A 55 -16.10 -7.31 -6.83
C PRO A 55 -14.70 -6.93 -7.31
N LYS A 56 -14.01 -7.88 -7.96
CA LYS A 56 -12.72 -7.59 -8.59
C LYS A 56 -12.93 -6.63 -9.74
N VAL A 57 -12.22 -5.51 -9.73
CA VAL A 57 -12.24 -4.55 -10.82
C VAL A 57 -11.49 -5.18 -11.99
N MET A 58 -12.19 -5.41 -13.10
CA MET A 58 -11.61 -5.85 -14.36
C MET A 58 -11.33 -4.61 -15.20
N TRP A 59 -10.09 -4.12 -15.14
CA TRP A 59 -9.66 -3.02 -15.99
C TRP A 59 -9.53 -3.50 -17.45
N PRO A 60 -9.94 -2.67 -18.43
CA PRO A 60 -9.58 -2.89 -19.83
C PRO A 60 -8.06 -3.07 -19.98
N ALA A 61 -7.64 -4.01 -20.83
CA ALA A 61 -6.24 -4.39 -20.96
C ALA A 61 -5.35 -3.22 -21.42
N GLU A 62 -5.90 -2.35 -22.26
CA GLU A 62 -5.22 -1.14 -22.73
C GLU A 62 -4.92 -0.17 -21.57
N MET A 63 -5.82 -0.08 -20.60
CA MET A 63 -5.72 0.85 -19.47
C MET A 63 -4.77 0.33 -18.39
N ASP A 64 -4.74 -0.99 -18.14
CA ASP A 64 -3.72 -1.61 -17.27
C ASP A 64 -2.32 -1.39 -17.85
N LEU A 65 -2.18 -1.56 -19.17
CA LEU A 65 -0.91 -1.35 -19.87
C LEU A 65 -0.45 0.11 -19.75
N GLU A 66 -1.33 1.07 -20.01
CA GLU A 66 -1.03 2.50 -19.86
C GLU A 66 -0.55 2.83 -18.43
N SER A 67 -1.25 2.35 -17.40
CA SER A 67 -0.88 2.60 -16.00
C SER A 67 0.50 2.05 -15.63
N ARG A 68 0.92 0.94 -16.24
CA ARG A 68 2.20 0.28 -15.93
C ARG A 68 3.37 0.79 -16.76
N THR A 69 3.09 1.52 -17.85
CA THR A 69 4.09 1.97 -18.82
C THR A 69 4.26 3.49 -18.86
N ALA A 70 3.37 4.25 -18.22
CA ALA A 70 3.57 5.68 -18.05
C ALA A 70 4.78 5.97 -17.14
N PRO A 71 5.69 6.87 -17.55
CA PRO A 71 6.90 7.25 -16.80
C PRO A 71 6.62 8.10 -15.56
#